data_AF-A0A7S2LKK8-F1
#
_entry.id   AF-A0A7S2LKK8-F1
#
_cell.length_a   1.000
_cell.length_b   1.000
_cell.length_c   1.000
_cell.angle_alpha   90.00
_cell.angle_beta   90.00
_cell.angle_gamma   90.00
#
_symmetry.space_group_name_H-M   'P 1'
#
loop_
_entity.id
_entity.type
_entity.pdbx_description
1 polymer ?
#
loop_
_entity_poly.entity_id
_entity_poly.type
_entity_poly.pdbx_seq_one_letter_code
_entity_poly.pdbx_strand_id
1 'polypeptide(L)'
;VRSRRGWRRLRCARPACRRAPRMAVSKCAAQCPAYDPNERIWEKLAAVYPGSSSLEPFMRGFRDGGFQDVVQGFVFQRAREFAVACPDGSCPLSWTHCHGEYKQLFEDQMDRVLSGLDLSKQEVRDFCLWLKAETDFFEDDPEGFYPFLDTITAAEDFQVFLAVMFAEARRQHGSDELPPSDAASSTHQLDVVVPEGAFPGEAIAVDYLGVRLE
;
A
#
# COMPACT_ATOMS: atom_id res chain seq x y z
N VAL A 1 -29.35 -10.63 9.10
CA VAL A 1 -28.91 -12.02 9.39
C VAL A 1 -29.53 -12.97 8.37
N ARG A 2 -28.94 -13.13 7.18
CA ARG A 2 -29.45 -14.03 6.15
C ARG A 2 -28.32 -14.87 5.52
N SER A 3 -28.39 -16.16 5.85
CA SER A 3 -28.08 -17.32 5.01
C SER A 3 -26.70 -17.45 4.35
N ARG A 4 -25.73 -17.93 5.16
CA ARG A 4 -24.56 -18.72 4.71
C ARG A 4 -25.00 -20.06 4.09
N ARG A 5 -25.44 -20.08 2.83
CA ARG A 5 -25.73 -21.33 2.09
C ARG A 5 -25.47 -21.15 0.59
N GLY A 6 -24.22 -21.36 0.16
CA GLY A 6 -23.86 -21.31 -1.25
C GLY A 6 -22.68 -22.17 -1.69
N TRP A 7 -21.90 -22.77 -0.77
CA TRP A 7 -20.72 -23.55 -1.19
C TRP A 7 -21.15 -24.92 -1.75
N ARG A 8 -20.75 -25.15 -3.00
CA ARG A 8 -21.16 -26.27 -3.86
C ARG A 8 -20.93 -27.61 -3.17
N ARG A 9 -21.93 -28.49 -3.22
CA ARG A 9 -21.74 -29.93 -2.99
C ARG A 9 -20.93 -30.50 -4.16
N LEU A 10 -19.60 -30.48 -4.07
CA LEU A 10 -18.81 -31.49 -4.77
C LEU A 10 -19.08 -32.82 -4.06
N ARG A 11 -19.89 -33.66 -4.70
CA ARG A 11 -20.26 -34.98 -4.18
C ARG A 11 -19.00 -35.85 -4.19
N CYS A 12 -18.25 -35.91 -3.07
CA CYS A 12 -17.22 -36.94 -2.88
C CYS A 12 -17.94 -38.30 -3.08
N ALA A 13 -17.48 -39.10 -4.04
CA ALA A 13 -18.18 -40.30 -4.55
C ALA A 13 -18.27 -41.45 -3.54
N ARG A 14 -17.64 -41.31 -2.36
CA ARG A 14 -17.68 -42.29 -1.27
C ARG A 14 -18.97 -42.16 -0.45
N PRO A 15 -19.75 -43.25 -0.26
CA PRO A 15 -20.99 -43.24 0.51
C PRO A 15 -20.85 -42.74 1.95
N ALA A 16 -19.69 -42.93 2.57
CA ALA A 16 -19.40 -42.57 3.96
C ALA A 16 -19.39 -41.05 4.23
N CYS A 17 -19.13 -40.21 3.22
CA CYS A 17 -19.06 -38.75 3.39
C CYS A 17 -20.44 -38.07 3.31
N ARG A 18 -21.51 -38.80 2.95
CA ARG A 18 -22.85 -38.20 2.72
C ARG A 18 -23.62 -37.85 4.00
N ARG A 19 -23.15 -38.24 5.18
CA ARG A 19 -23.89 -38.12 6.46
C ARG A 19 -23.19 -37.30 7.55
N ALA A 20 -22.05 -36.67 7.28
CA ALA A 20 -21.37 -35.86 8.29
C ALA A 20 -22.05 -34.48 8.45
N PRO A 21 -22.34 -34.02 9.68
CA PRO A 21 -22.87 -32.68 9.92
C PRO A 21 -21.82 -31.60 9.57
N ARG A 22 -22.34 -30.45 9.14
CA ARG A 22 -21.66 -29.29 8.52
C ARG A 22 -20.50 -28.64 9.31
N MET A 23 -20.22 -29.13 10.52
CA MET A 23 -19.22 -28.57 11.46
C MET A 23 -18.16 -29.61 11.87
N ALA A 24 -18.21 -30.82 11.31
CA ALA A 24 -17.18 -31.83 11.50
C ALA A 24 -16.61 -32.20 10.13
N VAL A 25 -15.74 -31.35 9.60
CA VAL A 25 -14.82 -31.74 8.52
C VAL A 25 -13.87 -32.76 9.13
N SER A 26 -14.32 -34.01 9.13
CA SER A 26 -13.56 -35.17 9.56
C SER A 26 -12.23 -35.20 8.81
N LYS A 27 -11.16 -35.69 9.47
CA LYS A 27 -9.84 -36.00 8.87
C LYS A 27 -9.92 -36.74 7.51
N CYS A 28 -11.06 -37.33 7.17
CA CYS A 28 -11.36 -37.92 5.86
C CYS A 28 -11.45 -36.94 4.68
N ALA A 29 -11.79 -35.66 4.88
CA ALA A 29 -11.91 -34.69 3.77
C ALA A 29 -10.53 -34.37 3.16
N ALA A 30 -9.51 -34.20 4.01
CA ALA A 30 -8.11 -34.01 3.61
C ALA A 30 -7.49 -35.22 2.86
N GLN A 31 -8.20 -36.34 2.76
CA GLN A 31 -7.78 -37.55 2.04
C GLN A 31 -8.64 -37.84 0.78
N CYS A 32 -9.61 -36.99 0.43
CA CYS A 32 -10.37 -37.12 -0.84
C CYS A 32 -9.51 -36.47 -1.96
N PRO A 33 -9.18 -37.17 -3.07
CA PRO A 33 -8.34 -36.66 -4.16
C PRO A 33 -8.98 -35.53 -5.00
N ALA A 34 -10.17 -35.07 -4.60
CA ALA A 34 -10.89 -33.93 -5.17
C ALA A 34 -10.90 -32.71 -4.23
N TYR A 35 -10.04 -32.70 -3.21
CA TYR A 35 -9.89 -31.58 -2.29
C TYR A 35 -9.08 -30.47 -2.96
N ASP A 36 -9.68 -29.31 -3.16
CA ASP A 36 -8.98 -28.16 -3.76
C ASP A 36 -7.86 -27.70 -2.82
N PRO A 37 -6.60 -27.62 -3.26
CA PRO A 37 -5.50 -27.13 -2.42
C PRO A 37 -5.79 -25.73 -1.85
N ASN A 38 -6.54 -24.89 -2.57
CA ASN A 38 -6.90 -23.55 -2.13
C ASN A 38 -7.88 -23.56 -0.95
N GLU A 39 -8.76 -24.57 -0.85
CA GLU A 39 -9.64 -24.73 0.31
C GLU A 39 -8.82 -24.99 1.60
N ARG A 40 -7.68 -25.70 1.51
CA ARG A 40 -6.79 -25.91 2.68
C ARG A 40 -6.16 -24.61 3.13
N ILE A 41 -5.70 -23.81 2.17
CA ILE A 41 -5.09 -22.51 2.45
C ILE A 41 -6.13 -21.60 3.11
N TRP A 42 -7.35 -21.54 2.55
CA TRP A 42 -8.45 -20.79 3.14
C TRP A 42 -8.74 -21.22 4.58
N GLU A 43 -8.89 -22.52 4.84
CA GLU A 43 -9.16 -23.04 6.19
C GLU A 43 -8.03 -22.72 7.17
N LYS A 44 -6.77 -22.88 6.73
CA LYS A 44 -5.59 -22.55 7.52
C LYS A 44 -5.60 -21.08 7.91
N LEU A 45 -5.85 -20.18 6.95
CA LEU A 45 -5.85 -18.72 7.18
C LEU A 45 -7.04 -18.26 8.02
N ALA A 46 -8.24 -18.77 7.74
CA ALA A 46 -9.45 -18.47 8.50
C ALA A 46 -9.37 -18.93 9.96
N ALA A 47 -8.58 -19.99 10.24
CA ALA A 47 -8.33 -20.46 11.60
C ALA A 47 -7.41 -19.52 12.40
N VAL A 48 -6.56 -18.72 11.74
CA VAL A 48 -5.68 -17.76 12.43
C VAL A 48 -6.48 -16.63 13.07
N TYR A 49 -7.50 -16.12 12.38
CA TYR A 49 -8.40 -15.07 12.87
C TYR A 49 -9.86 -15.46 12.71
N PRO A 50 -10.42 -16.26 13.64
CA PRO A 50 -11.79 -16.71 13.55
C PRO A 50 -12.77 -15.54 13.52
N GLY A 51 -13.59 -15.48 12.46
CA GLY A 51 -14.60 -14.43 12.28
C GLY A 51 -14.12 -13.20 11.50
N SER A 52 -12.85 -13.17 11.08
CA SER A 52 -12.35 -12.21 10.08
C SER A 52 -12.28 -12.82 8.69
N SER A 53 -11.87 -12.01 7.71
CA SER A 53 -11.49 -12.47 6.36
C SER A 53 -10.26 -13.39 6.43
N SER A 54 -10.21 -14.36 5.51
CA SER A 54 -9.04 -15.21 5.29
C SER A 54 -7.80 -14.42 4.84
N LEU A 55 -7.96 -13.17 4.41
CA LEU A 55 -6.88 -12.27 3.99
C LEU A 55 -6.30 -11.42 5.14
N GLU A 56 -6.97 -11.40 6.29
CA GLU A 56 -6.54 -10.63 7.47
C GLU A 56 -5.10 -10.92 7.94
N PRO A 57 -4.58 -12.17 7.90
CA PRO A 57 -3.18 -12.43 8.25
C PRO A 57 -2.18 -11.60 7.44
N PHE A 58 -2.42 -11.43 6.14
CA PHE A 58 -1.54 -10.62 5.27
C PHE A 58 -1.65 -9.14 5.63
N MET A 59 -2.89 -8.64 5.75
CA MET A 59 -3.18 -7.24 6.06
C MET A 59 -2.60 -6.83 7.42
N ARG A 60 -2.57 -7.74 8.39
CA ARG A 60 -1.94 -7.50 9.69
C ARG A 60 -0.42 -7.40 9.56
N GLY A 61 0.18 -8.22 8.70
CA GLY A 61 1.62 -8.16 8.43
C GLY A 61 2.08 -6.81 7.90
N PHE A 62 1.29 -6.15 7.04
CA PHE A 62 1.59 -4.80 6.56
C PHE A 62 1.23 -3.70 7.57
N ARG A 63 0.30 -3.95 8.50
CA ARG A 63 -0.02 -3.04 9.61
C ARG A 63 0.90 -3.22 10.83
N ASP A 64 1.91 -4.08 10.73
CA ASP A 64 2.89 -4.27 11.78
C ASP A 64 3.67 -2.97 12.03
N GLY A 65 3.78 -2.58 13.32
CA GLY A 65 4.45 -1.33 13.69
C GLY A 65 5.91 -1.30 13.27
N GLY A 66 6.62 -2.43 13.34
CA GLY A 66 8.02 -2.50 12.94
C GLY A 66 8.21 -2.26 11.44
N PHE A 67 7.31 -2.80 10.60
CA PHE A 67 7.33 -2.49 9.18
C PHE A 67 6.98 -1.02 8.88
N GLN A 68 5.97 -0.48 9.56
CA GLN A 68 5.60 0.93 9.40
C GLN A 68 6.76 1.88 9.77
N ASP A 69 7.49 1.58 10.84
CA ASP A 69 8.68 2.34 11.25
C ASP A 69 9.79 2.28 10.19
N VAL A 70 10.01 1.11 9.56
CA VAL A 70 10.99 0.94 8.47
C VAL A 70 10.61 1.79 7.26
N VAL A 71 9.34 1.75 6.84
CA VAL A 71 8.84 2.55 5.70
C VAL A 71 8.94 4.04 6.01
N GLN A 72 8.52 4.47 7.20
CA GLN A 72 8.64 5.87 7.61
C GLN A 72 10.09 6.34 7.67
N GLY A 73 10.99 5.50 8.18
CA GLY A 73 12.43 5.78 8.21
C GLY A 73 13.03 5.93 6.81
N PHE A 74 12.63 5.06 5.87
CA PHE A 74 13.04 5.15 4.47
C PHE A 74 12.55 6.46 3.83
N VAL A 75 11.25 6.75 3.96
CA VAL A 75 10.62 7.97 3.41
C VAL A 75 11.28 9.21 3.99
N PHE A 76 11.51 9.25 5.31
CA PHE A 76 12.21 10.35 5.97
C PHE A 76 13.62 10.58 5.41
N GLN A 77 14.41 9.53 5.23
CA GLN A 77 15.79 9.65 4.73
C GLN A 77 15.86 10.11 3.27
N ARG A 78 14.92 9.66 2.44
CA ARG A 78 14.93 9.88 0.99
C ARG A 78 14.15 11.12 0.54
N ALA A 79 13.22 11.63 1.35
CA ALA A 79 12.32 12.73 0.96
C ALA A 79 13.05 14.01 0.55
N ARG A 80 14.23 14.28 1.09
CA ARG A 80 15.03 15.46 0.72
C ARG A 80 15.40 15.50 -0.77
N GLU A 81 15.51 14.34 -1.43
CA GLU A 81 15.77 14.24 -2.87
C GLU A 81 14.56 14.67 -3.72
N PHE A 82 13.39 14.79 -3.12
CA PHE A 82 12.11 15.16 -3.75
C PHE A 82 11.71 16.62 -3.47
N ALA A 83 12.54 17.37 -2.73
CA ALA A 83 12.32 18.80 -2.48
C ALA A 83 12.74 19.69 -3.66
N VAL A 84 13.41 19.12 -4.67
CA VAL A 84 13.87 19.86 -5.85
C VAL A 84 12.70 20.07 -6.81
N ALA A 85 12.39 21.32 -7.12
CA ALA A 85 11.41 21.63 -8.16
C ALA A 85 11.96 21.21 -9.54
N CYS A 86 11.15 20.51 -10.33
CA CYS A 86 11.40 20.21 -11.73
C CYS A 86 10.45 21.08 -12.58
N PRO A 87 10.86 22.29 -12.99
CA PRO A 87 9.96 23.26 -13.64
C PRO A 87 9.46 22.80 -15.02
N ASP A 88 10.16 21.85 -15.63
CA ASP A 88 9.83 21.21 -16.90
C ASP A 88 8.86 20.02 -16.74
N GLY A 89 8.47 19.69 -15.50
CA GLY A 89 7.68 18.50 -15.18
C GLY A 89 8.44 17.19 -15.35
N SER A 90 9.78 17.23 -15.45
CA SER A 90 10.60 16.03 -15.57
C SER A 90 10.56 15.18 -14.29
N CYS A 91 10.76 13.88 -14.48
CA CYS A 91 10.93 12.92 -13.39
C CYS A 91 12.40 12.46 -13.37
N PRO A 92 13.20 12.91 -12.39
CA PRO A 92 14.57 12.46 -12.21
C PRO A 92 14.67 10.93 -12.14
N LEU A 93 15.69 10.36 -12.80
CA LEU A 93 15.93 8.91 -12.78
C LEU A 93 16.17 8.36 -11.36
N SER A 94 16.73 9.19 -10.48
CA SER A 94 16.90 8.88 -9.06
C SER A 94 15.57 8.56 -8.36
N TRP A 95 14.47 9.21 -8.74
CA TRP A 95 13.15 8.94 -8.17
C TRP A 95 12.64 7.56 -8.54
N THR A 96 12.90 7.12 -9.78
CA THR A 96 12.56 5.77 -10.23
C THR A 96 13.40 4.71 -9.50
N HIS A 97 14.69 4.97 -9.28
CA HIS A 97 15.54 4.07 -8.49
C HIS A 97 15.06 3.99 -7.03
N CYS A 98 14.73 5.13 -6.44
CA CYS A 98 14.17 5.22 -5.09
C CYS A 98 12.84 4.46 -4.97
N HIS A 99 11.96 4.54 -5.98
CA HIS A 99 10.73 3.74 -6.02
C HIS A 99 11.03 2.23 -6.09
N GLY A 100 12.06 1.82 -6.83
CA GLY A 100 12.52 0.43 -6.84
C GLY A 100 12.92 -0.06 -5.45
N GLU A 101 13.69 0.72 -4.71
CA GLU A 101 14.06 0.42 -3.31
C GLU A 101 12.84 0.39 -2.39
N TYR A 102 11.91 1.34 -2.55
CA TYR A 102 10.67 1.39 -1.80
C TYR A 102 9.84 0.11 -1.98
N LYS A 103 9.68 -0.34 -3.23
CA LYS A 103 8.97 -1.59 -3.54
C LYS A 103 9.65 -2.81 -2.95
N GLN A 104 10.98 -2.84 -2.95
CA GLN A 104 11.73 -3.94 -2.34
C GLN A 104 11.41 -4.09 -0.84
N LEU A 105 11.14 -2.99 -0.11
CA LEU A 105 10.72 -3.09 1.29
C LEU A 105 9.39 -3.85 1.46
N PHE A 106 8.44 -3.63 0.54
CA PHE A 106 7.14 -4.31 0.55
C PHE A 106 7.27 -5.78 0.14
N GLU A 107 8.12 -6.08 -0.85
CA GLU A 107 8.43 -7.46 -1.25
C GLU A 107 9.09 -8.24 -0.11
N ASP A 108 10.09 -7.66 0.56
CA ASP A 108 10.74 -8.28 1.72
C ASP A 108 9.76 -8.50 2.87
N GLN A 109 8.85 -7.56 3.10
CA GLN A 109 7.81 -7.70 4.12
C GLN A 109 6.81 -8.79 3.74
N MET A 110 6.39 -8.88 2.47
CA MET A 110 5.57 -9.97 1.99
C MET A 110 6.25 -11.31 2.27
N ASP A 111 7.52 -11.46 1.89
CA ASP A 111 8.29 -12.69 2.13
C ASP A 111 8.36 -13.08 3.61
N ARG A 112 8.50 -12.11 4.52
CA ARG A 112 8.46 -12.36 5.98
C ARG A 112 7.08 -12.85 6.43
N VAL A 113 6.01 -12.22 5.97
CA VAL A 113 4.64 -12.59 6.31
C VAL A 113 4.34 -14.00 5.79
N LEU A 114 4.71 -14.29 4.54
CA LEU A 114 4.53 -15.61 3.94
C LEU A 114 5.30 -16.70 4.68
N SER A 115 6.55 -16.41 5.05
CA SER A 115 7.38 -17.32 5.85
C SER A 115 6.74 -17.60 7.21
N GLY A 116 6.18 -16.58 7.88
CA GLY A 116 5.47 -16.74 9.15
C GLY A 116 4.18 -17.56 9.05
N LEU A 117 3.56 -17.57 7.88
CA LEU A 117 2.36 -18.35 7.57
C LEU A 117 2.69 -19.73 6.99
N ASP A 118 3.96 -20.06 6.74
CA ASP A 118 4.38 -21.28 6.06
C ASP A 118 3.63 -21.43 4.71
N LEU A 119 3.74 -20.38 3.88
CA LEU A 119 3.19 -20.29 2.53
C LEU A 119 4.27 -19.79 1.57
N SER A 120 4.23 -20.25 0.33
CA SER A 120 5.05 -19.74 -0.77
C SER A 120 4.33 -18.66 -1.58
N LYS A 121 5.10 -17.81 -2.30
CA LYS A 121 4.52 -16.82 -3.23
C LYS A 121 3.62 -17.47 -4.29
N GLN A 122 3.98 -18.67 -4.76
CA GLN A 122 3.21 -19.40 -5.76
C GLN A 122 1.85 -19.85 -5.19
N GLU A 123 1.83 -20.39 -3.98
CA GLU A 123 0.57 -20.80 -3.32
C GLU A 123 -0.36 -19.62 -3.07
N VAL A 124 0.17 -18.47 -2.65
CA VAL A 124 -0.63 -17.25 -2.44
C VAL A 124 -1.16 -16.72 -3.76
N ARG A 125 -0.35 -16.73 -4.83
CA ARG A 125 -0.81 -16.36 -6.16
C ARG A 125 -1.97 -17.23 -6.62
N ASP A 126 -1.83 -18.55 -6.50
CA ASP A 126 -2.87 -19.50 -6.91
C ASP A 126 -4.14 -19.33 -6.07
N PHE A 127 -3.98 -19.08 -4.76
CA PHE A 127 -5.06 -18.76 -3.85
C PHE A 127 -5.79 -17.46 -4.23
N CYS A 128 -5.06 -16.40 -4.58
CA CYS A 128 -5.64 -15.14 -5.04
C CYS A 128 -6.38 -15.29 -6.37
N LEU A 129 -5.87 -16.10 -7.31
CA LEU A 129 -6.57 -16.40 -8.57
C LEU A 129 -7.87 -17.16 -8.31
N TRP A 130 -7.85 -18.10 -7.36
CA TRP A 130 -9.02 -18.83 -6.92
C TRP A 130 -10.07 -17.91 -6.27
N LEU A 131 -9.65 -17.04 -5.34
CA LEU A 131 -10.54 -16.04 -4.72
C LEU A 131 -11.12 -15.06 -5.74
N LYS A 132 -10.33 -14.61 -6.70
CA LYS A 132 -10.80 -13.76 -7.80
C LYS A 132 -11.90 -14.44 -8.59
N ALA A 133 -11.68 -15.69 -9.01
CA ALA A 133 -12.66 -16.43 -9.78
C ALA A 133 -13.98 -16.63 -9.01
N GLU A 134 -13.90 -16.84 -7.69
CA GLU A 134 -15.08 -16.94 -6.83
C GLU A 134 -15.81 -15.60 -6.72
N THR A 135 -15.08 -14.51 -6.46
CA THR A 135 -15.61 -13.13 -6.38
C THR A 135 -16.32 -12.74 -7.68
N ASP A 136 -15.68 -12.98 -8.83
CA ASP A 136 -16.24 -12.72 -10.15
C ASP A 136 -17.48 -13.59 -10.43
N PHE A 137 -17.53 -14.84 -9.91
CA PHE A 137 -18.66 -15.74 -10.10
C PHE A 137 -19.89 -15.35 -9.27
N PHE A 138 -19.69 -14.86 -8.05
CA PHE A 138 -20.78 -14.46 -7.15
C PHE A 138 -21.22 -13.00 -7.33
N GLU A 139 -20.48 -12.21 -8.10
CA GLU A 139 -20.67 -10.75 -8.24
C GLU A 139 -20.71 -10.04 -6.87
N ASP A 140 -19.99 -10.59 -5.90
CA ASP A 140 -19.92 -10.13 -4.52
C ASP A 140 -18.50 -10.38 -4.00
N ASP A 141 -18.02 -9.51 -3.10
CA ASP A 141 -16.69 -9.60 -2.50
C ASP A 141 -16.79 -9.82 -0.97
N PRO A 142 -17.24 -11.01 -0.54
CA PRO A 142 -17.46 -11.28 0.87
C PRO A 142 -16.16 -11.39 1.69
N GLU A 143 -15.02 -11.66 1.04
CA GLU A 143 -13.71 -11.79 1.68
C GLU A 143 -12.91 -10.48 1.63
N GLY A 144 -13.36 -9.47 0.87
CA GLY A 144 -12.63 -8.21 0.69
C GLY A 144 -11.38 -8.37 -0.17
N PHE A 145 -11.46 -9.19 -1.21
CA PHE A 145 -10.38 -9.48 -2.15
C PHE A 145 -9.89 -8.23 -2.90
N TYR A 146 -10.77 -7.37 -3.42
CA TYR A 146 -10.30 -6.17 -4.15
C TYR A 146 -9.64 -5.14 -3.22
N PRO A 147 -10.23 -4.78 -2.06
CA PRO A 147 -9.54 -3.93 -1.08
C PRO A 147 -8.21 -4.50 -0.60
N PHE A 148 -8.13 -5.83 -0.43
CA PHE A 148 -6.87 -6.51 -0.13
C PHE A 148 -5.85 -6.31 -1.26
N LEU A 149 -6.24 -6.59 -2.50
CA LEU A 149 -5.37 -6.45 -3.67
C LEU A 149 -4.85 -5.02 -3.79
N ASP A 150 -5.74 -4.02 -3.71
CA ASP A 150 -5.38 -2.60 -3.75
C ASP A 150 -4.33 -2.26 -2.68
N THR A 151 -4.49 -2.82 -1.48
CA THR A 151 -3.56 -2.58 -0.37
C THR A 151 -2.19 -3.22 -0.62
N ILE A 152 -2.15 -4.49 -1.04
CA ILE A 152 -0.86 -5.18 -1.24
C ILE A 152 -0.11 -4.70 -2.48
N THR A 153 -0.81 -4.10 -3.46
CA THR A 153 -0.19 -3.51 -4.65
C THR A 153 0.01 -2.00 -4.54
N ALA A 154 -0.35 -1.37 -3.42
CA ALA A 154 -0.27 0.09 -3.26
C ALA A 154 1.14 0.64 -3.51
N ALA A 155 2.19 -0.15 -3.21
CA ALA A 155 3.57 0.25 -3.43
C ALA A 155 3.96 0.30 -4.93
N GLU A 156 3.22 -0.35 -5.82
CA GLU A 156 3.50 -0.34 -7.27
C GLU A 156 3.10 0.99 -7.93
N ASP A 157 2.16 1.73 -7.34
CA ASP A 157 1.71 3.00 -7.88
C ASP A 157 2.76 4.10 -7.65
N PHE A 158 3.44 4.46 -8.73
CA PHE A 158 4.46 5.50 -8.71
C PHE A 158 3.91 6.88 -8.30
N GLN A 159 2.69 7.22 -8.69
CA GLN A 159 2.09 8.51 -8.34
C GLN A 159 1.75 8.59 -6.84
N VAL A 160 1.24 7.49 -6.27
CA VAL A 160 1.01 7.39 -4.83
C VAL A 160 2.34 7.49 -4.07
N PHE A 161 3.38 6.81 -4.54
CA PHE A 161 4.73 6.94 -3.98
C PHE A 161 5.23 8.39 -4.02
N LEU A 162 5.13 9.07 -5.17
CA LEU A 162 5.52 10.49 -5.27
C LEU A 162 4.73 11.38 -4.31
N ALA A 163 3.42 11.16 -4.17
CA ALA A 163 2.60 11.92 -3.24
C ALA A 163 3.08 11.76 -1.79
N VAL A 164 3.47 10.54 -1.38
CA VAL A 164 4.06 10.26 -0.06
C VAL A 164 5.40 10.99 0.11
N MET A 165 6.30 10.88 -0.87
CA MET A 165 7.62 11.51 -0.79
C MET A 165 7.53 13.04 -0.77
N PHE A 166 6.66 13.64 -1.58
CA PHE A 166 6.43 15.09 -1.58
C PHE A 166 5.73 15.57 -0.30
N ALA A 167 4.79 14.81 0.24
CA ALA A 167 4.17 15.14 1.52
C ALA A 167 5.21 15.16 2.64
N GLU A 168 6.11 14.18 2.66
CA GLU A 168 7.20 14.14 3.62
C GLU A 168 8.22 15.27 3.38
N ALA A 169 8.62 15.52 2.14
CA ALA A 169 9.54 16.61 1.81
C ALA A 169 8.96 17.95 2.29
N ARG A 170 7.68 18.22 2.01
CA ARG A 170 6.97 19.40 2.53
C ARG A 170 6.91 19.42 4.05
N ARG A 171 6.76 18.29 4.73
CA ARG A 171 6.78 18.23 6.20
C ARG A 171 8.14 18.58 6.77
N GLN A 172 9.22 18.10 6.15
CA GLN A 172 10.61 18.38 6.57
C GLN A 172 11.03 19.82 6.26
N HIS A 173 10.56 20.37 5.14
CA HIS A 173 10.79 21.75 4.76
C HIS A 173 9.82 22.71 5.46
N GLY A 174 8.64 22.26 5.90
CA GLY A 174 7.61 23.05 6.57
C GLY A 174 7.91 23.48 8.00
N SER A 175 9.16 23.37 8.45
CA SER A 175 9.70 24.17 9.57
C SER A 175 10.45 25.43 9.10
N ASP A 176 10.56 25.67 7.78
CA ASP A 176 10.98 26.92 7.14
C ASP A 176 10.40 26.98 5.71
N GLU A 177 9.29 27.73 5.55
CA GLU A 177 8.73 28.28 4.31
C GLU A 177 8.81 27.44 3.01
N LEU A 178 7.66 26.89 2.55
CA LEU A 178 7.31 26.85 1.12
C LEU A 178 5.78 26.73 0.94
N PRO A 179 5.23 27.30 -0.16
CA PRO A 179 3.88 27.86 -0.18
C PRO A 179 2.79 26.83 -0.54
N PRO A 180 1.54 27.04 -0.10
CA PRO A 180 0.40 26.36 -0.66
C PRO A 180 0.22 26.80 -2.12
N SER A 181 0.04 25.82 -2.99
CA SER A 181 -0.51 26.03 -4.32
C SER A 181 -1.94 26.51 -4.13
N ASP A 182 -2.16 27.83 -4.16
CA ASP A 182 -3.39 28.47 -4.58
C ASP A 182 -3.16 29.97 -4.82
N ALA A 183 -3.72 30.46 -5.92
CA ALA A 183 -3.64 31.83 -6.34
C ALA A 183 -4.35 32.78 -5.35
N ALA A 184 -3.63 33.29 -4.36
CA ALA A 184 -4.01 34.48 -3.60
C ALA A 184 -2.79 35.05 -2.86
N SER A 185 -2.22 36.11 -3.44
CA SER A 185 -1.41 37.16 -2.79
C SER A 185 -0.74 36.78 -1.45
N SER A 186 0.39 36.09 -1.50
CA SER A 186 1.28 35.94 -0.35
C SER A 186 2.11 37.21 -0.20
N THR A 187 1.76 38.04 0.78
CA THR A 187 2.56 39.22 1.14
C THR A 187 3.74 38.73 1.98
N HIS A 188 4.94 38.65 1.38
CA HIS A 188 6.17 38.32 2.10
C HIS A 188 6.78 39.61 2.67
N GLN A 189 7.02 39.62 3.98
CA GLN A 189 7.65 40.76 4.65
C GLN A 189 9.18 40.56 4.60
N LEU A 190 9.84 41.28 3.70
CA LEU A 190 11.29 41.22 3.49
C LEU A 190 11.94 42.44 4.17
N ASP A 191 12.77 42.20 5.18
CA ASP A 191 13.64 43.24 5.74
C ASP A 191 14.84 43.46 4.80
N VAL A 192 14.72 44.44 3.91
CA VAL A 192 15.76 44.80 2.94
C VAL A 192 16.65 45.90 3.52
N VAL A 193 17.95 45.64 3.61
CA VAL A 193 18.95 46.68 3.92
C VAL A 193 19.07 47.59 2.69
N VAL A 194 18.59 48.83 2.81
CA VAL A 194 18.61 49.81 1.72
C VAL A 194 20.07 50.19 1.39
N PRO A 195 20.55 49.97 0.15
CA PRO A 195 21.89 50.38 -0.25
C PRO A 195 22.07 51.91 -0.22
N GLU A 196 23.28 52.39 0.06
CA GLU A 196 23.59 53.83 0.02
C GLU A 196 23.29 54.41 -1.38
N GLY A 197 22.34 55.35 -1.44
CA GLY A 197 21.96 56.05 -2.67
C GLY A 197 20.55 55.75 -3.20
N ALA A 198 19.82 54.78 -2.64
CA ALA A 198 18.43 54.50 -3.03
C ALA A 198 17.43 55.38 -2.26
N PHE A 199 16.45 55.95 -2.98
CA PHE A 199 15.44 56.84 -2.38
C PHE A 199 14.09 56.12 -2.14
N PRO A 200 13.27 56.58 -1.17
CA PRO A 200 11.95 56.01 -0.94
C PRO A 200 11.06 56.10 -2.19
N GLY A 201 10.56 54.95 -2.66
CA GLY A 201 9.69 54.86 -3.84
C GLY A 201 10.38 54.38 -5.12
N GLU A 202 11.69 54.11 -5.07
CA GLU A 202 12.43 53.50 -6.17
C GLU A 202 12.30 51.97 -6.13
N ALA A 203 11.95 51.36 -7.28
CA ALA A 203 11.85 49.91 -7.40
C ALA A 203 13.27 49.32 -7.40
N ILE A 204 13.56 48.45 -6.44
CA ILE A 204 14.85 47.77 -6.32
C ILE A 204 14.62 46.30 -6.68
N ALA A 205 15.40 45.81 -7.63
CA ALA A 205 15.35 44.39 -7.95
C ALA A 205 15.96 43.58 -6.80
N VAL A 206 15.19 42.62 -6.27
CA VAL A 206 15.63 41.75 -5.18
C VAL A 206 15.82 40.33 -5.72
N ASP A 207 17.03 39.79 -5.55
CA ASP A 207 17.28 38.38 -5.85
C ASP A 207 16.84 37.53 -4.66
N TYR A 208 15.74 36.81 -4.82
CA TYR A 208 15.22 35.87 -3.82
C TYR A 208 15.18 34.45 -4.39
N LEU A 209 15.86 33.52 -3.72
CA LEU A 209 15.95 32.11 -4.16
C LEU A 209 16.39 31.93 -5.63
N GLY A 210 17.26 32.82 -6.12
CA GLY A 210 17.77 32.77 -7.50
C GLY A 210 16.81 33.32 -8.56
N VAL A 211 15.71 33.94 -8.15
CA VAL A 211 14.79 34.67 -9.04
C VAL A 211 14.91 36.16 -8.75
N ARG A 212 15.18 36.93 -9.81
CA ARG A 212 15.19 38.39 -9.76
C ARG A 212 13.76 38.91 -9.78
N LEU A 213 13.32 39.51 -8.69
CA LEU A 213 12.05 40.18 -8.57
C LEU A 213 12.28 41.66 -8.91
N GLU A 214 11.70 42.15 -10.01
CA GLU A 214 11.78 43.56 -10.47
C GLU A 214 10.58 44.38 -10.01
#